data_AF-A0A940QC87-F1
#
_entry.id   AF-A0A940QC87-F1
#
_cell.length_a   1.000
_cell.length_b   1.000
_cell.length_c   1.000
_cell.angle_alpha   90.00
_cell.angle_beta   90.00
_cell.angle_gamma   90.00
#
_symmetry.space_group_name_H-M   'P 1'
#
loop_
_entity.id
_entity.type
_entity.pdbx_description
1 polymer ?
#
loop_
_entity_poly.entity_id
_entity_poly.type
_entity_poly.pdbx_seq_one_letter_code
_entity_poly.pdbx_strand_id
1 'polypeptide(L)' 'MNHTFEYSSVLELKKACAEHFPDHVHFHDGCGGQYFSLDEPNDALREFICGYFRGLGLTADFTGGGTVFTVSE' A
#
# COMPACT_ATOMS: atom_id res chain seq x y z
N MET A 1 -10.13 -12.13 1.29
CA MET A 1 -11.08 -11.09 0.83
C MET A 1 -10.27 -9.82 0.66
N ASN A 2 -10.53 -8.99 -0.35
CA ASN A 2 -9.86 -7.69 -0.46
C ASN A 2 -10.36 -6.79 0.66
N HIS A 3 -9.45 -6.25 1.45
CA HIS A 3 -9.81 -5.34 2.55
C HIS A 3 -10.16 -3.97 1.95
N THR A 4 -11.25 -3.37 2.43
CA THR A 4 -11.65 -2.01 2.04
C THR A 4 -11.22 -1.02 3.12
N PHE A 5 -10.28 -0.16 2.79
CA PHE A 5 -9.85 0.96 3.60
C PHE A 5 -10.77 2.15 3.43
N GLU A 6 -11.08 2.81 4.54
CA GLU A 6 -11.56 4.17 4.50
C GLU A 6 -10.46 5.12 4.01
N TYR A 7 -10.88 6.22 3.40
CA TYR A 7 -9.96 7.23 2.85
C TYR A 7 -9.01 7.80 3.93
N SER A 8 -9.46 7.92 5.17
CA SER A 8 -8.64 8.30 6.33
C SER A 8 -7.45 7.37 6.55
N SER A 9 -7.68 6.05 6.57
CA SER A 9 -6.62 5.04 6.74
C SER A 9 -5.61 5.06 5.59
N VAL A 10 -6.08 5.35 4.37
CA VAL A 10 -5.22 5.55 3.20
C VAL A 10 -4.34 6.79 3.35
N LEU A 11 -4.87 7.88 3.88
CA LEU A 11 -4.10 9.10 4.15
C LEU A 11 -3.04 8.87 5.22
N GLU A 12 -3.35 8.10 6.27
CA GLU A 12 -2.38 7.75 7.31
C GLU A 12 -1.24 6.89 6.76
N LEU A 13 -1.57 5.87 5.94
CA LEU A 13 -0.56 5.08 5.24
C LEU A 13 0.30 5.97 4.34
N LYS A 14 -0.32 6.82 3.51
CA LYS A 14 0.40 7.75 2.64
C LYS A 14 1.33 8.65 3.44
N LYS A 15 0.90 9.13 4.61
CA LYS A 15 1.71 9.96 5.49
C LYS A 15 2.90 9.17 6.07
N ALA A 16 2.65 7.97 6.60
CA ALA A 16 3.70 7.11 7.13
C ALA A 16 4.73 6.74 6.05
N CYS A 17 4.27 6.43 4.83
CA CYS A 17 5.14 6.21 3.69
C CYS A 17 5.88 7.49 3.29
N ALA A 18 5.22 8.65 3.25
CA ALA A 18 5.84 9.92 2.85
C ALA A 18 6.89 10.43 3.84
N GLU A 19 6.81 10.06 5.13
CA GLU A 19 7.85 10.37 6.12
C GLU A 19 9.17 9.63 5.83
N HIS A 20 9.10 8.45 5.20
CA HIS A 20 10.27 7.63 4.86
C HIS A 20 10.64 7.68 3.36
N PHE A 21 9.65 7.88 2.49
CA PHE A 21 9.69 7.80 1.03
C PHE A 21 8.64 8.77 0.43
N PRO A 22 8.88 10.08 0.47
CA PRO A 22 7.98 11.07 -0.12
C PRO A 22 7.83 10.81 -1.63
N ASP A 23 6.60 10.96 -2.15
CA ASP A 23 6.21 10.81 -3.57
C ASP A 23 6.06 9.38 -4.16
N HIS A 24 6.31 8.32 -3.40
CA HIS A 24 6.34 6.97 -4.02
C HIS A 24 5.04 6.16 -3.96
N VAL A 25 3.95 6.61 -3.32
CA VAL A 25 2.71 5.80 -3.16
C VAL A 25 1.47 6.51 -3.73
N HIS A 26 0.91 5.92 -4.77
CA HIS A 26 -0.36 6.27 -5.41
C HIS A 26 -1.48 5.35 -4.93
N PHE A 27 -2.69 5.88 -4.79
CA PHE A 27 -3.87 5.14 -4.36
C PHE A 27 -4.94 5.20 -5.45
N HIS A 28 -5.50 4.05 -5.77
CA HIS A 28 -6.57 3.92 -6.75
C HIS A 28 -7.77 3.22 -6.10
N ASP A 29 -8.88 3.95 -6.03
CA ASP A 29 -10.20 3.41 -5.72
C ASP A 29 -10.97 3.29 -7.05
N GLY A 30 -11.22 2.06 -7.49
CA GLY A 30 -11.83 1.80 -8.79
C GLY A 30 -12.80 0.61 -8.75
N CYS A 31 -13.56 0.46 -9.84
CA CYS A 31 -14.53 -0.63 -10.03
C CYS A 31 -13.78 -1.99 -10.10
N GLY A 32 -13.55 -2.62 -8.95
CA GLY A 32 -12.82 -3.89 -8.84
C GLY A 32 -12.07 -4.08 -7.53
N GLY A 33 -11.95 -3.04 -6.71
CA GLY A 33 -11.29 -3.08 -5.41
C GLY A 33 -10.31 -1.93 -5.22
N GLN A 34 -9.72 -1.86 -4.03
CA GLN A 34 -8.70 -0.88 -3.70
C GLN A 34 -7.32 -1.46 -3.91
N TYR A 35 -6.49 -0.72 -4.64
CA TYR A 35 -5.10 -1.07 -4.87
C TYR A 35 -4.23 0.18 -4.81
N PHE A 36 -2.97 -0.07 -4.54
CA PHE A 36 -1.95 0.94 -4.39
C PHE A 36 -0.90 0.71 -5.48
N SER A 37 -0.33 1.79 -5.97
CA SER A 37 0.73 1.75 -6.97
C SER A 37 1.92 2.57 -6.52
N LEU A 38 3.11 2.21 -6.95
CA LEU A 38 4.36 2.90 -6.71
C LEU A 38 4.86 3.50 -8.02
N ASP A 39 5.53 4.64 -7.94
CA ASP A 39 6.14 5.28 -9.10
C ASP A 39 7.26 4.41 -9.70
N GLU A 40 8.06 3.79 -8.82
CA GLU A 40 9.16 2.90 -9.17
C GLU A 40 9.24 1.71 -8.18
N PRO A 41 9.78 0.55 -8.62
CA PRO A 41 9.98 -0.58 -7.74
C PRO A 41 11.02 -0.25 -6.67
N ASN A 42 10.63 -0.34 -5.39
CA ASN A 42 11.47 -0.02 -4.26
C ASN A 42 11.31 -1.08 -3.17
N ASP A 43 12.29 -1.97 -3.03
CA ASP A 43 12.26 -3.07 -2.05
C ASP A 43 12.18 -2.56 -0.60
N ALA A 44 12.87 -1.48 -0.24
CA ALA A 44 12.85 -0.94 1.12
C ALA A 44 11.45 -0.40 1.50
N LEU A 45 10.79 0.28 0.57
CA LEU A 45 9.40 0.73 0.74
C LEU A 45 8.44 -0.46 0.80
N ARG A 46 8.67 -1.49 -0.01
CA ARG A 46 7.91 -2.73 -0.02
C ARG A 46 7.95 -3.43 1.34
N GLU A 47 9.15 -3.58 1.90
CA GLU A 47 9.36 -4.16 3.22
C GLU A 47 8.70 -3.33 4.32
N PHE A 48 8.80 -1.99 4.24
CA PHE A 48 8.10 -1.09 5.17
C PHE A 48 6.59 -1.28 5.13
N ILE A 49 6.00 -1.28 3.93
CA ILE A 49 4.55 -1.45 3.73
C ILE A 49 4.10 -2.82 4.26
N CYS A 50 4.82 -3.90 3.91
CA CYS A 50 4.54 -5.23 4.43
C CYS A 50 4.60 -5.27 5.96
N GLY A 51 5.60 -4.62 6.57
CA GLY A 51 5.74 -4.52 8.03
C GLY A 51 4.59 -3.74 8.67
N TYR A 52 4.22 -2.60 8.10
CA TYR A 52 3.12 -1.75 8.55
C TYR A 52 1.81 -2.54 8.59
N PHE A 53 1.44 -3.20 7.48
CA PHE A 53 0.20 -3.97 7.41
C PHE A 53 0.24 -5.23 8.28
N ARG A 54 1.39 -5.89 8.38
CA ARG A 54 1.56 -7.04 9.28
C ARG A 54 1.32 -6.67 10.74
N GLY A 55 1.71 -5.46 11.16
CA GLY A 55 1.40 -4.92 12.50
C GLY A 55 -0.10 -4.73 12.75
N LEU A 56 -0.88 -4.53 11.68
CA LEU A 56 -2.33 -4.41 11.71
C LEU A 56 -3.06 -5.75 11.54
N GLY A 57 -2.31 -6.86 11.40
CA GLY A 57 -2.88 -8.18 11.09
C GLY A 57 -3.32 -8.35 9.64
N LEU A 58 -2.81 -7.50 8.74
CA LEU A 58 -3.11 -7.49 7.32
C LEU A 58 -1.89 -7.93 6.50
N THR A 59 -2.11 -8.35 5.27
CA THR A 59 -1.05 -8.75 4.33
C THR A 59 -1.12 -7.89 3.07
N ALA A 60 -0.01 -7.24 2.73
CA ALA A 60 0.15 -6.54 1.46
C ALA A 60 0.73 -7.49 0.40
N ASP A 61 -0.02 -7.76 -0.66
CA ASP A 61 0.41 -8.58 -1.79
C ASP A 61 0.78 -7.69 -2.98
N PHE A 62 2.05 -7.75 -3.37
CA PHE A 62 2.59 -6.91 -4.42
C PHE A 62 2.68 -7.67 -5.74
N THR A 63 2.08 -7.10 -6.78
CA THR A 63 2.01 -7.60 -8.15
C THR A 63 2.65 -6.59 -9.12
N GLY A 64 2.59 -6.87 -10.43
CA GLY A 64 3.04 -5.92 -11.46
C GLY A 64 4.54 -5.61 -11.45
N GLY A 65 5.38 -6.50 -10.90
CA GLY A 65 6.83 -6.24 -10.75
C GLY A 65 7.21 -5.51 -9.46
N GLY A 66 6.30 -5.45 -8.47
CA GLY A 66 6.55 -4.82 -7.18
C GLY A 66 6.13 -3.36 -7.11
N THR A 67 5.53 -2.84 -8.17
CA THR A 67 4.99 -1.48 -8.22
C THR A 67 3.51 -1.42 -7.89
N VAL A 68 2.75 -2.51 -7.92
CA VAL A 68 1.32 -2.47 -7.57
C VAL A 68 1.09 -3.41 -6.40
N PHE A 69 0.23 -3.06 -5.46
CA PHE A 69 -0.17 -3.97 -4.39
C PHE A 69 -1.61 -3.83 -3.96
N THR A 70 -2.16 -4.94 -3.48
CA THR A 70 -3.45 -5.00 -2.80
C THR A 70 -3.21 -5.40 -1.35
N VAL A 71 -4.20 -5.18 -0.50
CA VAL A 71 -4.13 -5.60 0.89
C VAL A 71 -5.35 -6.45 1.22
N SER A 72 -5.10 -7.51 1.96
CA SER A 72 -6.09 -8.49 2.40
C SER A 72 -5.84 -8.89 3.84
N GLU A 73 -6.90 -9.29 4.52
CA GLU A 73 -6.83 -9.99 5.81
C GLU A 73 -6.25 -11.41 5.66
#